data_AF-A0A1F8ADA5-F1
#
_entry.id   AF-A0A1F8ADA5-F1
#
_cell.length_a   1.000
_cell.length_b   1.000
_cell.length_c   1.000
_cell.angle_alpha   90.00
_cell.angle_beta   90.00
_cell.angle_gamma   90.00
#
_symmetry.space_group_name_H-M   'P 1'
#
loop_
_entity.id
_entity.type
_entity.pdbx_description
1 polymer ?
#
loop_
_entity_poly.entity_id
_entity_poly.type
_entity_poly.pdbx_seq_one_letter_code
_entity_poly.pdbx_strand_id
1 'polypeptide(L)'
;YIPFLTMSEVNPTNIEALKRQMQSLCSDSDKGLPGVSVAVVGRDGKQLFSHAAGKRGRGSPEPMTVDSVFWIASCTKMITGIACMQLVEQGKLSLDDADQIHRICPEFNDLRVLQDDGTLVERNKGITLRMLLTHTSGFGYTFYNEKLRDYGRPAGYDEFSGYAEEFNQPLVHQPGEAWEYSIGIDWAGVVLERVTGQSLNDYFHQHIFEPLGLKHISMIPTEEMKSKLAYMHQRTPDGQISVRDHLLRRALTVKSESDIESYFNSGGAGCFSTAEDYSQILAVLLNNGTSPTTGKQLLKKETVDEMFRNQIENLPPLSEKHFPDAKADLSHSSVGVHPTVEGDRQAGDLPSCSAEVPQGDLLGLRSGRA
;
A
#
# COMPACT_ATOMS: atom_id res chain seq x y z
N TYR A 1 2.48 33.58 22.94
CA TYR A 1 2.60 32.38 23.79
C TYR A 1 1.34 31.55 23.60
N ILE A 2 1.36 30.61 22.67
CA ILE A 2 0.30 29.60 22.51
C ILE A 2 0.73 28.44 23.42
N PRO A 3 -0.12 27.94 24.33
CA PRO A 3 0.30 26.89 25.24
C PRO A 3 0.62 25.63 24.43
N PHE A 4 1.73 24.98 24.76
CA PHE A 4 1.99 23.61 24.36
C PHE A 4 0.78 22.76 24.75
N LEU A 5 0.03 22.28 23.76
CA LEU A 5 -0.88 21.16 23.95
C LEU A 5 0.00 19.96 24.35
N THR A 6 0.06 19.67 25.64
CA THR A 6 0.56 18.39 26.14
C THR A 6 -0.28 17.31 25.47
N MET A 7 0.36 16.41 24.71
CA MET A 7 -0.31 15.25 24.13
C MET A 7 -1.08 14.53 25.23
N SER A 8 -2.41 14.51 25.11
CA SER A 8 -3.25 13.69 25.96
C SER A 8 -2.80 12.24 25.78
N GLU A 9 -2.31 11.62 26.85
CA GLU A 9 -2.15 10.16 26.88
C GLU A 9 -3.44 9.52 26.36
N VAL A 10 -3.33 8.54 25.46
CA VAL A 10 -4.51 7.86 24.92
C VAL A 10 -5.27 7.25 26.10
N ASN A 11 -6.57 7.55 26.18
CA ASN A 11 -7.41 7.11 27.30
C ASN A 11 -7.24 5.59 27.52
N PRO A 12 -6.81 5.14 28.72
CA PRO A 12 -6.58 3.72 29.01
C PRO A 12 -7.80 2.84 28.72
N THR A 13 -9.01 3.38 28.91
CA THR A 13 -10.27 2.69 28.60
C THR A 13 -10.39 2.38 27.11
N ASN A 14 -9.96 3.31 26.25
CA ASN A 14 -9.99 3.15 24.79
C ASN A 14 -8.92 2.14 24.34
N ILE A 15 -7.73 2.16 24.94
CA ILE A 15 -6.68 1.16 24.70
C ILE A 15 -7.21 -0.24 24.99
N GLU A 16 -7.81 -0.45 26.17
CA GLU A 16 -8.34 -1.75 26.56
C GLU A 16 -9.56 -2.16 25.71
N ALA A 17 -10.38 -1.21 25.28
CA ALA A 17 -11.46 -1.48 24.32
C ALA A 17 -10.92 -1.95 22.97
N LEU A 18 -9.86 -1.32 22.44
CA LEU A 18 -9.22 -1.70 21.19
C LEU A 18 -8.61 -3.11 21.29
N LYS A 19 -7.90 -3.41 22.38
CA LYS A 19 -7.36 -4.77 22.63
C LYS A 19 -8.46 -5.83 22.66
N ARG A 20 -9.58 -5.56 23.36
CA ARG A 20 -10.73 -6.47 23.39
C ARG A 20 -11.34 -6.67 22.00
N GLN A 21 -11.45 -5.61 21.20
CA GLN A 21 -11.95 -5.70 19.84
C GLN A 21 -11.03 -6.54 18.96
N MET A 22 -9.71 -6.33 19.04
CA MET A 22 -8.72 -7.14 18.33
C MET A 22 -8.81 -8.62 18.73
N GLN A 23 -8.93 -8.91 20.02
CA GLN A 23 -9.10 -10.29 20.51
C GLN A 23 -10.41 -10.92 20.01
N SER A 24 -11.50 -10.14 19.96
CA SER A 24 -12.80 -10.58 19.44
C SER A 24 -12.72 -10.93 17.95
N LEU A 25 -12.05 -10.10 17.14
CA LEU A 25 -11.82 -10.37 15.72
C LEU A 25 -11.05 -11.68 15.47
N CYS A 26 -10.23 -12.11 16.43
CA CYS A 26 -9.46 -13.35 16.36
C CYS A 26 -10.09 -14.55 17.08
N SER A 27 -11.31 -14.41 17.60
CA SER A 27 -11.95 -15.46 18.41
C SER A 27 -12.53 -16.62 17.59
N ASP A 28 -12.93 -16.36 16.35
CA ASP A 28 -13.43 -17.37 15.41
C ASP A 28 -12.27 -17.88 14.54
N SER A 29 -11.86 -19.15 14.74
CA SER A 29 -10.74 -19.76 14.02
C SER A 29 -11.04 -20.08 12.55
N ASP A 30 -12.31 -20.06 12.17
CA ASP A 30 -12.81 -20.48 10.86
C ASP A 30 -13.08 -19.27 9.97
N LYS A 31 -13.68 -18.21 10.53
CA LYS A 31 -14.08 -17.00 9.80
C LYS A 31 -13.44 -15.71 10.33
N GLY A 32 -12.97 -15.68 11.57
CA GLY A 32 -12.29 -14.53 12.17
C GLY A 32 -10.85 -14.37 11.67
N LEU A 33 -10.21 -13.25 11.98
CA LEU A 33 -8.82 -13.00 11.61
C LEU A 33 -7.90 -14.00 12.34
N PRO A 34 -7.00 -14.73 11.67
CA PRO A 34 -6.09 -15.63 12.37
C PRO A 34 -5.23 -14.89 13.40
N GLY A 35 -4.75 -13.70 13.04
CA GLY A 35 -4.08 -12.77 13.92
C GLY A 35 -4.05 -11.37 13.32
N VAL A 36 -3.79 -10.38 14.17
CA VAL A 36 -3.74 -8.96 13.79
C VAL A 36 -2.65 -8.26 14.60
N SER A 37 -1.95 -7.30 13.98
CA SER A 37 -1.00 -6.39 14.62
C SER A 37 -1.37 -4.96 14.25
N VAL A 38 -1.43 -4.07 15.23
CA VAL A 38 -1.83 -2.67 15.06
C VAL A 38 -0.82 -1.78 15.75
N ALA A 39 -0.32 -0.78 15.02
CA ALA A 39 0.50 0.30 15.54
C ALA A 39 -0.16 1.64 15.25
N VAL A 40 -0.15 2.55 16.22
CA VAL A 40 -0.63 3.93 16.11
C VAL A 40 0.49 4.85 16.55
N VAL A 41 0.90 5.75 15.67
CA VAL A 41 1.99 6.69 15.91
C VAL A 41 1.46 8.11 16.07
N GLY A 42 2.01 8.85 17.02
CA GLY A 42 1.74 10.27 17.21
C GLY A 42 2.56 11.13 16.26
N ARG A 43 2.18 12.41 16.14
CA ARG A 43 2.98 13.40 15.38
C ARG A 43 4.40 13.56 15.94
N ASP A 44 4.61 13.30 17.22
CA ASP A 44 5.95 13.30 17.84
C ASP A 44 6.74 12.01 17.59
N GLY A 45 6.22 11.09 16.78
CA GLY A 45 6.86 9.82 16.43
C GLY A 45 6.71 8.72 17.48
N LYS A 46 6.11 9.01 18.64
CA LYS A 46 5.92 8.01 19.69
C LYS A 46 4.80 7.05 19.32
N GLN A 47 5.01 5.78 19.65
CA GLN A 47 3.94 4.78 19.56
C GLN A 47 2.90 5.06 20.65
N LEU A 48 1.72 5.49 20.23
CA LEU A 48 0.54 5.73 21.08
C LEU A 48 -0.17 4.43 21.42
N PHE A 49 -0.08 3.44 20.54
CA PHE A 49 -0.61 2.11 20.72
C PHE A 49 0.21 1.13 19.87
N SER A 50 0.60 0.00 20.46
CA SER A 50 1.14 -1.13 19.72
C SER A 50 0.67 -2.42 20.39
N HIS A 51 -0.05 -3.24 19.64
CA HIS A 51 -0.59 -4.50 20.15
C HIS A 51 -0.78 -5.51 19.03
N ALA A 52 -0.76 -6.79 19.40
CA ALA A 52 -1.10 -7.88 18.52
C ALA A 52 -2.03 -8.86 19.25
N ALA A 53 -2.93 -9.49 18.48
CA ALA A 53 -3.88 -10.48 18.98
C ALA A 53 -3.96 -11.67 18.01
N GLY A 54 -4.37 -12.84 18.54
CA GLY A 54 -4.53 -14.06 17.77
C GLY A 54 -3.23 -14.85 17.57
N LYS A 55 -3.18 -15.62 16.48
CA LYS A 55 -2.10 -16.52 16.09
C LYS A 55 -1.40 -16.05 14.82
N ARG A 56 -0.15 -16.44 14.63
CA ARG A 56 0.66 -16.09 13.44
C ARG A 56 0.03 -16.61 12.13
N GLY A 57 -0.83 -17.62 12.22
CA GLY A 57 -1.64 -18.13 11.12
C GLY A 57 -2.65 -19.18 11.56
N ARG A 58 -3.66 -19.46 10.73
CA ARG A 58 -4.60 -20.57 10.95
C ARG A 58 -3.82 -21.88 11.09
N GLY A 59 -4.08 -22.62 12.17
CA GLY A 59 -3.39 -23.87 12.50
C GLY A 59 -2.01 -23.71 13.15
N SER A 60 -1.47 -22.49 13.23
CA SER A 60 -0.20 -22.25 13.94
C SER A 60 -0.42 -22.14 15.46
N PRO A 61 0.41 -22.79 16.29
CA PRO A 61 0.38 -22.60 17.73
C PRO A 61 0.97 -21.24 18.15
N GLU A 62 1.79 -20.63 17.29
CA GLU A 62 2.55 -19.42 17.58
C GLU A 62 1.63 -18.19 17.70
N PRO A 63 1.80 -17.35 18.73
CA PRO A 63 1.03 -16.12 18.87
C PRO A 63 1.41 -15.12 17.77
N MET A 64 0.44 -14.28 17.37
CA MET A 64 0.76 -13.06 16.65
C MET A 64 1.47 -12.08 17.60
N THR A 65 2.48 -11.38 17.11
CA THR A 65 3.29 -10.43 17.89
C THR A 65 3.47 -9.13 17.12
N VAL A 66 3.83 -8.04 17.82
CA VAL A 66 4.04 -6.73 17.18
C VAL A 66 5.25 -6.72 16.22
N ASP A 67 6.21 -7.64 16.44
CA ASP A 67 7.36 -7.88 15.57
C ASP A 67 7.09 -8.94 14.49
N SER A 68 5.85 -9.44 14.37
CA SER A 68 5.47 -10.28 13.23
C SER A 68 5.55 -9.50 11.92
N VAL A 69 6.16 -10.11 10.92
CA VAL A 69 6.41 -9.51 9.61
C VAL A 69 5.31 -9.91 8.65
N PHE A 70 4.81 -8.95 7.90
CA PHE A 70 3.76 -9.14 6.90
C PHE A 70 4.32 -8.75 5.53
N TRP A 71 3.86 -9.44 4.49
CA TRP A 71 3.92 -8.86 3.16
C TRP A 71 2.94 -7.69 3.12
N ILE A 72 3.45 -6.46 3.00
CA ILE A 72 2.60 -5.25 3.07
C ILE A 72 2.03 -4.85 1.71
N ALA A 73 2.37 -5.59 0.66
CA ALA A 73 1.84 -5.44 -0.69
C ALA A 73 1.79 -3.95 -1.09
N SER A 74 0.60 -3.43 -1.43
CA SER A 74 0.44 -2.10 -1.99
C SER A 74 0.78 -0.93 -1.07
N CYS A 75 1.03 -1.17 0.22
CA CYS A 75 1.67 -0.20 1.10
C CYS A 75 3.08 0.21 0.60
N THR A 76 3.76 -0.64 -0.18
CA THR A 76 5.04 -0.30 -0.84
C THR A 76 4.95 0.94 -1.73
N LYS A 77 3.79 1.19 -2.37
CA LYS A 77 3.59 2.30 -3.31
C LYS A 77 3.92 3.66 -2.70
N MET A 78 3.62 3.84 -1.41
CA MET A 78 3.93 5.07 -0.69
C MET A 78 5.45 5.28 -0.54
N ILE A 79 6.19 4.20 -0.31
CA ILE A 79 7.66 4.20 -0.19
C ILE A 79 8.28 4.52 -1.55
N THR A 80 7.79 3.89 -2.62
CA THR A 80 8.18 4.17 -4.01
C THR A 80 7.91 5.63 -4.37
N GLY A 81 6.74 6.16 -4.00
CA GLY A 81 6.38 7.56 -4.19
C GLY A 81 7.37 8.52 -3.51
N ILE A 82 7.71 8.27 -2.24
CA ILE A 82 8.73 9.05 -1.51
C ILE A 82 10.06 9.02 -2.26
N ALA A 83 10.53 7.84 -2.67
CA ALA A 83 11.80 7.66 -3.36
C ALA A 83 11.84 8.39 -4.72
N CYS A 84 10.78 8.29 -5.52
CA CYS A 84 10.68 9.05 -6.77
C CYS A 84 10.68 10.56 -6.52
N MET A 85 9.97 11.03 -5.49
CA MET A 85 9.92 12.45 -5.15
C MET A 85 11.26 12.98 -4.60
N GLN A 86 12.07 12.15 -3.95
CA GLN A 86 13.47 12.50 -3.62
C GLN A 86 14.29 12.80 -4.87
N LEU A 87 14.10 12.03 -5.95
CA LEU A 87 14.78 12.30 -7.22
C LEU A 87 14.23 13.52 -7.96
N VAL A 88 12.94 13.82 -7.79
CA VAL A 88 12.32 15.07 -8.28
C VAL A 88 12.95 16.27 -7.59
N GLU A 89 13.11 16.25 -6.26
CA GLU A 89 13.78 17.32 -5.52
C GLU A 89 15.24 17.52 -5.92
N GLN A 90 15.92 16.44 -6.29
CA GLN A 90 17.31 16.45 -6.76
C GLN A 90 17.42 16.93 -8.22
N GLY A 91 16.30 17.20 -8.91
CA GLY A 91 16.27 17.58 -10.33
C GLY A 91 16.69 16.44 -11.28
N LYS A 92 16.72 15.19 -10.80
CA LYS A 92 17.07 14.01 -11.61
C LYS A 92 15.88 13.46 -12.39
N LEU A 93 14.68 13.62 -11.83
CA LEU A 93 13.42 13.26 -12.48
C LEU A 93 12.51 14.48 -12.56
N SER A 94 11.75 14.58 -13.65
CA SER A 94 10.65 15.52 -13.80
C SER A 94 9.33 14.76 -13.79
N LEU A 95 8.34 15.31 -13.08
CA LEU A 95 7.00 14.71 -13.00
C LEU A 95 6.31 14.68 -14.38
N ASP A 96 6.57 15.67 -15.23
CA ASP A 96 5.78 15.94 -16.43
C ASP A 96 6.57 15.83 -17.75
N ASP A 97 7.84 15.40 -17.69
CA ASP A 97 8.67 15.20 -18.87
C ASP A 97 8.52 13.77 -19.42
N ALA A 98 7.62 13.59 -20.39
CA ALA A 98 7.44 12.30 -21.05
C ALA A 98 8.68 11.87 -21.85
N ASP A 99 9.41 12.80 -22.46
CA ASP A 99 10.59 12.48 -23.26
C ASP A 99 11.73 11.95 -22.38
N GLN A 100 11.86 12.45 -21.15
CA GLN A 100 12.75 11.86 -20.15
C GLN A 100 12.36 10.42 -19.84
N ILE A 101 11.07 10.16 -19.55
CA ILE A 101 10.60 8.81 -19.21
C ILE A 101 10.82 7.84 -20.36
N HIS A 102 10.53 8.25 -21.59
CA HIS A 102 10.73 7.42 -22.79
C HIS A 102 12.20 7.23 -23.18
N ARG A 103 13.12 8.12 -22.76
CA ARG A 103 14.58 7.88 -22.89
C ARG A 103 15.09 6.87 -21.87
N ILE A 104 14.55 6.90 -20.64
CA ILE A 104 14.92 5.96 -19.57
C ILE A 104 14.29 4.59 -19.81
N CYS A 105 13.04 4.57 -20.28
CA CYS A 105 12.25 3.39 -20.61
C CYS A 105 11.87 3.38 -22.10
N PRO A 106 12.81 3.08 -23.01
CA PRO A 106 12.56 3.06 -24.45
C PRO A 106 11.44 2.08 -24.86
N GLU A 107 11.18 1.05 -24.08
CA GLU A 107 10.05 0.12 -24.27
C GLU A 107 8.68 0.82 -24.29
N PHE A 108 8.55 2.01 -23.69
CA PHE A 108 7.30 2.77 -23.74
C PHE A 108 6.98 3.31 -25.13
N ASN A 109 7.96 3.33 -26.03
CA ASN A 109 7.74 3.73 -27.42
C ASN A 109 6.91 2.71 -28.19
N ASP A 110 6.98 1.43 -27.81
CA ASP A 110 6.28 0.33 -28.50
C ASP A 110 4.94 -0.03 -27.83
N LEU A 111 4.57 0.64 -26.73
CA LEU A 111 3.36 0.31 -25.97
C LEU A 111 2.06 0.48 -26.76
N ARG A 112 1.35 -0.65 -26.82
CA ARG A 112 -0.05 -0.93 -27.16
C ARG A 112 -1.11 -0.30 -26.26
N VAL A 113 -2.24 0.19 -26.76
CA VAL A 113 -3.51 0.27 -26.00
C VAL A 113 -4.46 -0.83 -26.47
N LEU A 114 -4.81 -1.73 -25.55
CA LEU A 114 -5.72 -2.85 -25.75
C LEU A 114 -7.18 -2.40 -25.75
N GLN A 115 -7.90 -2.73 -26.82
CA GLN A 115 -9.33 -2.47 -27.02
C GLN A 115 -10.18 -3.67 -26.64
N ASP A 116 -11.47 -3.44 -26.40
CA ASP A 116 -12.39 -4.46 -25.87
C ASP A 116 -12.64 -5.64 -26.83
N ASP A 117 -12.37 -5.45 -28.12
CA ASP A 117 -12.37 -6.51 -29.14
C ASP A 117 -11.05 -7.30 -29.21
N GLY A 118 -10.09 -7.00 -28.33
CA GLY A 118 -8.77 -7.61 -28.27
C GLY A 118 -7.73 -6.99 -29.21
N THR A 119 -8.11 -5.98 -29.99
CA THR A 119 -7.17 -5.29 -30.89
C THR A 119 -6.26 -4.32 -30.14
N LEU A 120 -5.14 -3.97 -30.76
CA LEU A 120 -4.14 -3.05 -30.23
C LEU A 120 -4.11 -1.78 -31.08
N VAL A 121 -4.25 -0.61 -30.45
CA VAL A 121 -4.16 0.70 -31.12
C VAL A 121 -3.02 1.54 -30.55
N GLU A 122 -2.53 2.47 -31.36
CA GLU A 122 -1.51 3.45 -30.98
C GLU A 122 -1.91 4.22 -29.72
N ARG A 123 -0.93 4.46 -28.82
CA ARG A 123 -1.09 5.45 -27.76
C ARG A 123 -1.07 6.87 -28.36
N ASN A 124 -1.87 7.77 -27.81
CA ASN A 124 -2.02 9.13 -28.35
C ASN A 124 -1.10 10.17 -27.72
N LYS A 125 -0.41 9.86 -26.60
CA LYS A 125 0.59 10.71 -25.96
C LYS A 125 1.62 9.91 -25.15
N GLY A 126 2.67 10.59 -24.72
CA GLY A 126 3.73 10.04 -23.86
C GLY A 126 3.27 9.79 -22.44
N ILE A 127 3.89 8.82 -21.77
CA ILE A 127 3.69 8.51 -20.35
C ILE A 127 4.67 9.34 -19.53
N THR A 128 4.19 10.02 -18.50
CA THR A 128 5.02 10.79 -17.57
C THR A 128 5.19 10.09 -16.22
N LEU A 129 6.16 10.51 -15.41
CA LEU A 129 6.31 10.00 -14.04
C LEU A 129 5.08 10.29 -13.19
N ARG A 130 4.46 11.47 -13.34
CA ARG A 130 3.20 11.81 -12.70
C ARG A 130 2.13 10.79 -13.04
N MET A 131 2.01 10.38 -14.30
CA MET A 131 1.01 9.40 -14.70
C MET A 131 1.26 8.02 -14.08
N LEU A 132 2.52 7.60 -13.99
CA LEU A 132 2.92 6.36 -13.33
C LEU A 132 2.54 6.36 -11.84
N LEU A 133 2.82 7.46 -11.13
CA LEU A 133 2.56 7.61 -9.70
C LEU A 133 1.07 7.82 -9.35
N THR A 134 0.27 8.27 -10.30
CA THR A 134 -1.14 8.66 -10.07
C THR A 134 -2.14 7.68 -10.68
N HIS A 135 -1.67 6.52 -11.17
CA HIS A 135 -2.51 5.51 -11.82
C HIS A 135 -3.28 6.05 -13.03
N THR A 136 -2.64 6.94 -13.80
CA THR A 136 -3.21 7.52 -15.03
C THR A 136 -2.35 7.25 -16.25
N SER A 137 -1.36 6.37 -16.17
CA SER A 137 -0.49 6.00 -17.30
C SER A 137 -1.16 5.12 -18.36
N GLY A 138 -2.32 4.56 -18.04
CA GLY A 138 -3.07 3.66 -18.93
C GLY A 138 -2.80 2.17 -18.68
N PHE A 139 -1.83 1.81 -17.82
CA PHE A 139 -1.65 0.43 -17.37
C PHE A 139 -2.84 -0.06 -16.53
N GLY A 140 -2.94 -1.38 -16.34
CA GLY A 140 -3.91 -2.03 -15.46
C GLY A 140 -3.28 -3.10 -14.58
N TYR A 141 -4.12 -3.85 -13.88
CA TYR A 141 -3.78 -5.14 -13.26
C TYR A 141 -4.74 -6.21 -13.77
N THR A 142 -4.25 -7.40 -14.07
CA THR A 142 -5.12 -8.49 -14.57
C THR A 142 -6.18 -8.95 -13.56
N PHE A 143 -5.98 -8.71 -12.26
CA PHE A 143 -6.98 -9.03 -11.23
C PHE A 143 -8.11 -8.01 -11.13
N TYR A 144 -7.99 -6.82 -11.75
CA TYR A 144 -9.06 -5.82 -11.84
C TYR A 144 -9.48 -5.50 -13.28
N ASN A 145 -8.90 -6.16 -14.29
CA ASN A 145 -9.20 -5.87 -15.68
C ASN A 145 -9.35 -7.17 -16.49
N GLU A 146 -10.59 -7.53 -16.82
CA GLU A 146 -10.92 -8.80 -17.50
C GLU A 146 -10.31 -8.88 -18.90
N LYS A 147 -10.33 -7.76 -19.63
CA LYS A 147 -9.75 -7.64 -20.97
C LYS A 147 -8.24 -7.91 -20.93
N LEU A 148 -7.52 -7.31 -20.00
CA LEU A 148 -6.08 -7.53 -19.83
C LEU A 148 -5.77 -8.97 -19.40
N ARG A 149 -6.55 -9.51 -18.45
CA ARG A 149 -6.47 -10.92 -18.05
C ARG A 149 -6.63 -11.86 -19.24
N ASP A 150 -7.65 -11.63 -20.07
CA ASP A 150 -7.98 -12.49 -21.19
C ASP A 150 -6.97 -12.39 -22.31
N TYR A 151 -6.42 -11.19 -22.56
CA TYR A 151 -5.32 -10.99 -23.49
C TYR A 151 -4.06 -11.78 -23.13
N GLY A 152 -3.77 -11.93 -21.83
CA GLY A 152 -2.63 -12.72 -21.37
C GLY A 152 -2.78 -14.24 -21.58
N ARG A 153 -3.99 -14.76 -21.79
CA ARG A 153 -4.23 -16.21 -21.89
C ARG A 153 -3.64 -16.81 -23.17
N PRO A 154 -3.21 -18.09 -23.16
CA PRO A 154 -3.34 -19.06 -22.07
C PRO A 154 -2.24 -19.00 -21.00
N ALA A 155 -1.13 -18.29 -21.24
CA ALA A 155 -0.03 -18.20 -20.27
C ALA A 155 -0.42 -17.42 -19.01
N GLY A 156 -1.15 -16.32 -19.20
CA GLY A 156 -1.50 -15.35 -18.17
C GLY A 156 -0.32 -14.43 -17.81
N TYR A 157 -0.61 -13.48 -16.93
CA TYR A 157 0.39 -12.71 -16.20
C TYR A 157 0.30 -13.07 -14.72
N ASP A 158 1.43 -13.12 -14.03
CA ASP A 158 1.53 -13.21 -12.59
C ASP A 158 2.34 -12.03 -12.07
N GLU A 159 1.67 -10.90 -11.82
CA GLU A 159 2.30 -9.65 -11.40
C GLU A 159 2.99 -9.74 -10.02
N PHE A 160 2.88 -10.87 -9.32
CA PHE A 160 3.54 -11.14 -8.04
C PHE A 160 4.60 -12.25 -8.12
N SER A 161 4.92 -12.77 -9.31
CA SER A 161 5.91 -13.84 -9.49
C SER A 161 7.34 -13.40 -9.15
N GLY A 162 7.60 -12.09 -9.17
CA GLY A 162 8.91 -11.48 -8.95
C GLY A 162 9.80 -11.50 -10.19
N TYR A 163 9.23 -11.65 -11.39
CA TYR A 163 9.89 -11.53 -12.68
C TYR A 163 9.52 -10.21 -13.37
N ALA A 164 10.48 -9.57 -14.03
CA ALA A 164 10.28 -8.27 -14.67
C ALA A 164 9.38 -8.37 -15.92
N GLU A 165 9.37 -9.55 -16.55
CA GLU A 165 8.64 -9.84 -17.78
C GLU A 165 7.12 -9.71 -17.61
N GLU A 166 6.62 -9.89 -16.39
CA GLU A 166 5.19 -9.78 -16.03
C GLU A 166 4.64 -8.36 -16.24
N PHE A 167 5.52 -7.37 -16.26
CA PHE A 167 5.19 -5.95 -16.40
C PHE A 167 5.19 -5.49 -17.85
N ASN A 168 5.54 -6.37 -18.81
CA ASN A 168 5.42 -6.16 -20.25
C ASN A 168 3.98 -6.40 -20.72
N GLN A 169 3.08 -5.53 -20.28
CA GLN A 169 1.64 -5.58 -20.54
C GLN A 169 1.22 -4.43 -21.48
N PRO A 170 0.18 -4.62 -22.33
CA PRO A 170 -0.41 -3.49 -23.03
C PRO A 170 -1.11 -2.55 -22.04
N LEU A 171 -1.25 -1.29 -22.42
CA LEU A 171 -2.13 -0.34 -21.74
C LEU A 171 -3.58 -0.77 -21.95
N VAL A 172 -4.46 -0.50 -20.98
CA VAL A 172 -5.91 -0.74 -21.08
C VAL A 172 -6.71 0.54 -21.35
N HIS A 173 -6.06 1.70 -21.17
CA HIS A 173 -6.57 3.02 -21.51
C HIS A 173 -5.49 3.85 -22.22
N GLN A 174 -5.92 4.85 -22.96
CA GLN A 174 -5.00 5.90 -23.40
C GLN A 174 -4.40 6.58 -22.15
N PRO A 175 -3.09 6.92 -22.17
CA PRO A 175 -2.48 7.64 -21.06
C PRO A 175 -3.31 8.88 -20.69
N GLY A 176 -3.37 9.28 -19.44
CA GLY A 176 -4.06 10.45 -18.91
C GLY A 176 -5.58 10.57 -19.17
N GLU A 177 -6.24 9.60 -19.82
CA GLU A 177 -7.68 9.67 -20.12
C GLU A 177 -8.56 8.96 -19.10
N ALA A 178 -7.97 8.07 -18.30
CA ALA A 178 -8.67 7.36 -17.24
C ALA A 178 -7.75 7.14 -16.05
N TRP A 179 -8.36 6.97 -14.89
CA TRP A 179 -7.71 6.43 -13.71
C TRP A 179 -7.93 4.92 -13.68
N GLU A 180 -6.85 4.15 -13.56
CA GLU A 180 -6.87 2.69 -13.47
C GLU A 180 -5.78 2.20 -12.51
N TYR A 181 -6.19 1.51 -11.46
CA TYR A 181 -5.27 0.92 -10.49
C TYR A 181 -4.38 -0.12 -11.18
N SER A 182 -3.07 0.05 -11.09
CA SER A 182 -2.17 -0.52 -12.09
C SER A 182 -0.72 -0.69 -11.65
N ILE A 183 0.04 -1.41 -12.48
CA ILE A 183 1.48 -1.58 -12.40
C ILE A 183 2.30 -0.30 -12.71
N GLY A 184 1.67 0.86 -12.90
CA GLY A 184 2.38 2.11 -13.20
C GLY A 184 3.46 2.45 -12.16
N ILE A 185 3.22 2.12 -10.88
CA ILE A 185 4.18 2.40 -9.80
C ILE A 185 5.36 1.43 -9.82
N ASP A 186 5.20 0.19 -10.31
CA ASP A 186 6.31 -0.72 -10.55
C ASP A 186 7.26 -0.13 -11.60
N TRP A 187 6.71 0.43 -12.68
CA TRP A 187 7.48 1.16 -13.69
C TRP A 187 8.15 2.44 -13.15
N ALA A 188 7.53 3.14 -12.19
CA ALA A 188 8.19 4.26 -11.50
C ALA A 188 9.43 3.79 -10.71
N GLY A 189 9.36 2.59 -10.11
CA GLY A 189 10.50 1.90 -9.53
C GLY A 189 11.61 1.62 -10.54
N VAL A 190 11.27 1.06 -11.71
CA VAL A 190 12.23 0.81 -12.80
C VAL A 190 12.91 2.10 -13.28
N VAL A 191 12.14 3.18 -13.43
CA VAL A 191 12.69 4.51 -13.77
C VAL A 191 13.71 4.96 -12.73
N LEU A 192 13.40 4.80 -11.44
CA LEU A 192 14.32 5.13 -10.35
C LEU A 192 15.60 4.29 -10.41
N GLU A 193 15.49 2.97 -10.59
CA GLU A 193 16.65 2.07 -10.67
C GLU A 193 17.56 2.47 -11.84
N ARG A 194 16.98 2.72 -13.02
CA ARG A 194 17.74 3.10 -14.23
C ARG A 194 18.42 4.47 -14.11
N VAL A 195 17.81 5.42 -13.40
CA VAL A 195 18.41 6.75 -13.18
C VAL A 195 19.52 6.73 -12.13
N THR A 196 19.41 5.85 -11.13
CA THR A 196 20.34 5.83 -9.99
C THR A 196 21.43 4.78 -10.12
N GLY A 197 21.21 3.73 -10.91
CA GLY A 197 22.05 2.53 -10.96
C GLY A 197 21.95 1.65 -9.72
N GLN A 198 21.02 1.93 -8.80
CA GLN A 198 20.77 1.14 -7.60
C GLN A 198 19.55 0.26 -7.79
N SER A 199 19.50 -0.90 -7.13
CA SER A 199 18.24 -1.63 -6.98
C SER A 199 17.27 -0.82 -6.12
N LEU A 200 15.96 -1.02 -6.30
CA LEU A 200 14.94 -0.31 -5.53
C LEU A 200 15.02 -0.66 -4.04
N ASN A 201 15.36 -1.91 -3.71
CA ASN A 201 15.59 -2.34 -2.34
C ASN A 201 16.75 -1.57 -1.69
N ASP A 202 17.89 -1.44 -2.39
CA ASP A 202 19.07 -0.76 -1.86
C ASP A 202 18.82 0.73 -1.71
N TYR A 203 18.14 1.34 -2.69
CA TYR A 203 17.75 2.74 -2.61
C TYR A 203 16.83 2.99 -1.40
N PHE A 204 15.83 2.14 -1.18
CA PHE A 204 14.95 2.27 -0.02
C PHE A 204 15.71 2.13 1.30
N HIS A 205 16.64 1.18 1.41
CA HIS A 205 17.48 1.04 2.59
C HIS A 205 18.31 2.30 2.83
N GLN A 206 19.08 2.73 1.84
CA GLN A 206 20.00 3.85 1.97
C GLN A 206 19.30 5.20 2.21
N HIS A 207 18.17 5.44 1.54
CA HIS A 207 17.56 6.78 1.48
C HIS A 207 16.29 6.92 2.32
N ILE A 208 15.72 5.82 2.84
CA ILE A 208 14.48 5.85 3.63
C ILE A 208 14.64 5.04 4.92
N PHE A 209 14.94 3.74 4.86
CA PHE A 209 14.86 2.87 6.04
C PHE A 209 15.99 3.13 7.04
N GLU A 210 17.25 3.18 6.59
CA GLU A 210 18.40 3.45 7.47
C GLU A 210 18.35 4.86 8.10
N PRO A 211 18.03 5.95 7.36
CA PRO A 211 17.85 7.28 7.97
C PRO A 211 16.75 7.34 9.04
N LEU A 212 15.76 6.47 8.95
CA LEU A 212 14.69 6.33 9.94
C LEU A 212 15.00 5.31 11.03
N GLY A 213 16.07 4.52 10.89
CA GLY A 213 16.45 3.47 11.82
C GLY A 213 15.51 2.25 11.80
N LEU A 214 14.81 2.02 10.69
CA LEU A 214 13.89 0.88 10.52
C LEU A 214 14.70 -0.40 10.27
N LYS A 215 14.29 -1.50 10.88
CA LYS A 215 15.07 -2.76 10.91
C LYS A 215 14.31 -3.97 10.39
N HIS A 216 12.99 -3.89 10.38
CA HIS A 216 12.08 -4.97 10.03
C HIS A 216 11.27 -4.60 8.79
N ILE A 217 11.90 -3.94 7.81
CA ILE A 217 11.32 -3.59 6.52
C ILE A 217 12.33 -3.80 5.39
N SER A 218 11.94 -4.52 4.33
CA SER A 218 12.77 -4.77 3.15
C SER A 218 11.95 -5.40 2.02
N MET A 219 12.44 -5.31 0.78
CA MET A 219 11.89 -6.07 -0.35
C MET A 219 12.44 -7.49 -0.44
N ILE A 220 13.59 -7.75 0.21
CA ILE A 220 14.21 -9.07 0.35
C ILE A 220 14.36 -9.35 1.85
N PRO A 221 13.36 -9.98 2.50
CA PRO A 221 13.36 -10.16 3.94
C PRO A 221 14.60 -10.92 4.44
N THR A 222 15.17 -10.47 5.56
CA THR A 222 16.26 -11.19 6.23
C THR A 222 15.76 -12.51 6.84
N GLU A 223 16.67 -13.41 7.22
CA GLU A 223 16.29 -14.65 7.92
C GLU A 223 15.56 -14.37 9.25
N GLU A 224 15.91 -13.28 9.95
CA GLU A 224 15.17 -12.84 11.13
C GLU A 224 13.73 -12.46 10.77
N MET A 225 13.53 -11.65 9.72
CA MET A 225 12.19 -11.28 9.25
C MET A 225 11.39 -12.51 8.82
N LYS A 226 12.01 -13.45 8.09
CA LYS A 226 11.38 -14.71 7.66
C LYS A 226 10.95 -15.57 8.85
N SER A 227 11.74 -15.61 9.93
CA SER A 227 11.38 -16.37 11.14
C SER A 227 10.16 -15.80 11.89
N LYS A 228 9.78 -14.55 11.58
CA LYS A 228 8.62 -13.85 12.13
C LYS A 228 7.50 -13.65 11.12
N LEU A 229 7.60 -14.24 9.93
CA LEU A 229 6.65 -14.04 8.83
C LEU A 229 5.28 -14.61 9.18
N ALA A 230 4.24 -13.78 9.06
CA ALA A 230 2.85 -14.21 9.16
C ALA A 230 2.46 -15.13 8.00
N TYR A 231 1.57 -16.08 8.26
CA TYR A 231 0.99 -16.92 7.21
C TYR A 231 0.14 -16.07 6.29
N MET A 232 0.11 -16.41 5.01
CA MET A 232 -0.86 -15.83 4.07
C MET A 232 -2.14 -16.66 4.07
N HIS A 233 -3.28 -15.98 3.98
CA HIS A 233 -4.59 -16.61 3.94
C HIS A 233 -5.40 -16.08 2.76
N GLN A 234 -6.44 -16.83 2.41
CA GLN A 234 -7.52 -16.39 1.53
C GLN A 234 -8.86 -16.69 2.17
N ARG A 235 -9.86 -15.89 1.81
CA ARG A 235 -11.24 -16.11 2.22
C ARG A 235 -12.02 -16.74 1.08
N THR A 236 -12.73 -17.83 1.35
CA THR A 236 -13.65 -18.45 0.40
C THR A 236 -14.99 -17.71 0.38
N PRO A 237 -15.83 -17.90 -0.66
CA PRO A 237 -17.12 -17.20 -0.77
C PRO A 237 -18.09 -17.42 0.41
N ASP A 238 -17.98 -18.53 1.13
CA ASP A 238 -18.76 -18.84 2.35
C ASP A 238 -18.18 -18.20 3.64
N GLY A 239 -17.11 -17.40 3.49
CA GLY A 239 -16.46 -16.66 4.56
C GLY A 239 -15.37 -17.42 5.30
N GLN A 240 -15.09 -18.67 4.95
CA GLN A 240 -14.04 -19.48 5.60
C GLN A 240 -12.63 -18.98 5.21
N ILE A 241 -11.66 -19.10 6.13
CA ILE A 241 -10.28 -18.69 5.87
C ILE A 241 -9.38 -19.90 5.63
N SER A 242 -8.78 -20.06 4.46
CA SER A 242 -7.76 -21.11 4.24
C SER A 242 -6.36 -20.52 4.17
N VAL A 243 -5.35 -21.28 4.60
CA VAL A 243 -3.94 -20.94 4.37
C VAL A 243 -3.66 -21.07 2.87
N ARG A 244 -2.87 -20.14 2.33
CA ARG A 244 -2.32 -20.22 0.97
C ARG A 244 -0.84 -19.90 0.98
N ASP A 245 -0.16 -20.23 -0.11
CA ASP A 245 1.21 -19.79 -0.34
C ASP A 245 1.26 -18.26 -0.49
N HIS A 246 2.36 -17.67 -0.04
CA HIS A 246 2.64 -16.26 -0.29
C HIS A 246 2.72 -16.00 -1.79
N LEU A 247 1.99 -14.99 -2.28
CA LEU A 247 2.00 -14.62 -3.70
C LEU A 247 3.39 -14.18 -4.15
N LEU A 248 4.00 -13.24 -3.42
CA LEU A 248 5.37 -12.79 -3.66
C LEU A 248 6.40 -13.78 -3.07
N ARG A 249 6.32 -15.05 -3.47
CA ARG A 249 7.12 -16.14 -2.90
C ARG A 249 8.61 -15.97 -3.17
N ARG A 250 8.97 -15.45 -4.35
CA ARG A 250 10.37 -15.40 -4.81
C ARG A 250 11.26 -14.63 -3.84
N ALA A 251 10.78 -13.51 -3.32
CA ALA A 251 11.45 -12.70 -2.29
C ALA A 251 11.83 -13.50 -1.04
N LEU A 252 10.98 -14.46 -0.65
CA LEU A 252 11.16 -15.29 0.54
C LEU A 252 12.16 -16.43 0.31
N THR A 253 12.47 -16.76 -0.94
CA THR A 253 13.33 -17.88 -1.30
C THR A 253 14.66 -17.49 -1.93
N VAL A 254 14.99 -16.19 -1.93
CA VAL A 254 16.32 -15.68 -2.28
C VAL A 254 17.37 -16.30 -1.36
N LYS A 255 18.39 -16.94 -1.93
CA LYS A 255 19.47 -17.64 -1.20
C LYS A 255 20.89 -17.31 -1.71
N SER A 256 21.01 -16.65 -2.85
CA SER A 256 22.27 -16.35 -3.50
C SER A 256 22.28 -14.95 -4.10
N GLU A 257 23.47 -14.44 -4.41
CA GLU A 257 23.64 -13.16 -5.14
C GLU A 257 22.92 -13.20 -6.50
N SER A 258 22.98 -14.33 -7.21
CA SER A 258 22.27 -14.49 -8.49
C SER A 258 20.74 -14.43 -8.32
N ASP A 259 20.20 -14.93 -7.20
CA ASP A 259 18.77 -14.77 -6.90
C ASP A 259 18.41 -13.31 -6.66
N ILE A 260 19.28 -12.56 -5.96
CA ILE A 260 19.10 -11.12 -5.69
C ILE A 260 19.11 -10.34 -7.00
N GLU A 261 20.13 -10.56 -7.85
CA GLU A 261 20.29 -9.85 -9.13
C GLU A 261 19.13 -10.11 -10.10
N SER A 262 18.56 -11.32 -10.07
CA SER A 262 17.47 -11.71 -10.96
C SER A 262 16.08 -11.41 -10.40
N TYR A 263 15.97 -10.99 -9.14
CA TYR A 263 14.70 -10.69 -8.49
C TYR A 263 14.21 -9.29 -8.86
N PHE A 264 12.99 -9.20 -9.37
CA PHE A 264 12.37 -7.92 -9.67
C PHE A 264 11.87 -7.24 -8.40
N ASN A 265 12.45 -6.07 -8.09
CA ASN A 265 12.02 -5.25 -6.96
C ASN A 265 10.74 -4.47 -7.31
N SER A 266 9.57 -5.10 -7.07
CA SER A 266 8.26 -4.49 -7.34
C SER A 266 8.00 -3.22 -6.52
N GLY A 267 8.04 -2.04 -7.16
CA GLY A 267 7.66 -0.77 -6.52
C GLY A 267 6.17 -0.69 -6.16
N GLY A 268 5.33 -1.54 -6.74
CA GLY A 268 3.91 -1.62 -6.47
C GLY A 268 3.56 -2.51 -5.28
N ALA A 269 4.37 -3.51 -4.94
CA ALA A 269 4.01 -4.50 -3.92
C ALA A 269 5.17 -5.18 -3.18
N GLY A 270 6.43 -4.78 -3.37
CA GLY A 270 7.56 -5.63 -3.03
C GLY A 270 7.98 -5.70 -1.57
N CYS A 271 7.49 -4.83 -0.68
CA CYS A 271 7.99 -4.76 0.70
C CYS A 271 7.30 -5.74 1.65
N PHE A 272 8.08 -6.19 2.61
CA PHE A 272 7.63 -6.84 3.84
C PHE A 272 7.96 -5.90 5.00
N SER A 273 7.07 -5.81 6.00
CA SER A 273 7.27 -4.93 7.16
C SER A 273 6.53 -5.42 8.40
N THR A 274 6.92 -4.89 9.57
CA THR A 274 6.04 -4.79 10.74
C THR A 274 5.13 -3.56 10.63
N ALA A 275 4.03 -3.54 11.39
CA ALA A 275 3.17 -2.37 11.49
C ALA A 275 3.90 -1.17 12.14
N GLU A 276 4.79 -1.44 13.10
CA GLU A 276 5.56 -0.40 13.79
C GLU A 276 6.52 0.32 12.84
N ASP A 277 7.32 -0.40 12.04
CA ASP A 277 8.27 0.22 11.12
C ASP A 277 7.54 1.02 10.03
N TYR A 278 6.45 0.48 9.48
CA TYR A 278 5.67 1.18 8.47
C TYR A 278 5.02 2.46 9.03
N SER A 279 4.57 2.45 10.30
CA SER A 279 4.00 3.63 10.95
C SER A 279 5.01 4.79 11.05
N GLN A 280 6.30 4.51 11.19
CA GLN A 280 7.32 5.56 11.24
C GLN A 280 7.49 6.29 9.89
N ILE A 281 7.24 5.61 8.77
CA ILE A 281 7.19 6.26 7.44
C ILE A 281 5.98 7.19 7.34
N LEU A 282 4.82 6.79 7.87
CA LEU A 282 3.64 7.66 7.95
C LEU A 282 3.93 8.91 8.82
N ALA A 283 4.66 8.74 9.92
CA ALA A 283 5.04 9.85 10.79
C ALA A 283 5.93 10.88 10.09
N VAL A 284 6.76 10.47 9.12
CA VAL A 284 7.55 11.40 8.28
C VAL A 284 6.64 12.31 7.47
N LEU A 285 5.63 11.73 6.78
CA LEU A 285 4.69 12.51 5.97
C LEU A 285 3.83 13.44 6.84
N LEU A 286 3.37 12.96 8.00
CA LEU A 286 2.66 13.76 9.01
C LEU A 286 3.48 14.97 9.50
N ASN A 287 4.81 14.89 9.39
CA ASN A 287 5.75 15.93 9.79
C ASN A 287 6.45 16.59 8.59
N ASN A 288 5.72 16.72 7.47
CA ASN A 288 6.19 17.47 6.29
C ASN A 288 7.53 16.96 5.75
N GLY A 289 7.75 15.65 5.79
CA GLY A 289 8.93 15.00 5.21
C GLY A 289 10.10 14.85 6.19
N THR A 290 9.95 15.20 7.47
CA THR A 290 11.00 15.04 8.49
C THR A 290 10.61 14.01 9.54
N SER A 291 11.53 13.08 9.83
CA SER A 291 11.36 12.11 10.90
C SER A 291 11.28 12.79 12.27
N PRO A 292 10.19 12.62 13.03
CA PRO A 292 10.09 13.19 14.37
C PRO A 292 10.98 12.46 15.39
N THR A 293 11.46 11.25 15.09
CA THR A 293 12.29 10.44 16.00
C THR A 293 13.79 10.59 15.72
N THR A 294 14.20 10.68 14.45
CA THR A 294 15.62 10.78 14.05
C THR A 294 16.04 12.18 13.61
N GLY A 295 15.08 13.09 13.35
CA GLY A 295 15.35 14.42 12.82
C GLY A 295 15.82 14.43 11.36
N LYS A 296 15.91 13.27 10.69
CA LYS A 296 16.29 13.17 9.28
C LYS A 296 15.16 13.65 8.39
N GLN A 297 15.47 14.58 7.48
CA GLN A 297 14.55 15.04 6.45
C GLN A 297 14.67 14.12 5.22
N LEU A 298 13.59 13.43 4.88
CA LEU A 298 13.49 12.60 3.67
C LEU A 298 12.97 13.40 2.47
N LEU A 299 12.08 14.37 2.72
CA LEU A 299 11.48 15.25 1.72
C LEU A 299 11.33 16.65 2.32
N LYS A 300 11.33 17.67 1.47
CA LYS A 300 10.93 19.03 1.81
C LYS A 300 9.42 19.12 1.96
N LYS A 301 8.96 20.14 2.69
CA LYS A 301 7.54 20.35 2.93
C LYS A 301 6.75 20.53 1.62
N GLU A 302 7.25 21.35 0.71
CA GLU A 302 6.60 21.64 -0.57
C GLU A 302 6.39 20.38 -1.43
N THR A 303 7.29 19.42 -1.30
CA THR A 303 7.20 18.13 -1.99
C THR A 303 6.13 17.25 -1.38
N VAL A 304 6.04 17.21 -0.05
CA VAL A 304 4.94 16.53 0.64
C VAL A 304 3.61 17.19 0.31
N ASP A 305 3.53 18.52 0.29
CA ASP A 305 2.31 19.24 -0.11
C ASP A 305 1.88 18.87 -1.54
N GLU A 306 2.81 18.75 -2.48
CA GLU A 306 2.52 18.30 -3.85
C GLU A 306 2.06 16.83 -3.90
N MET A 307 2.62 15.94 -3.08
CA MET A 307 2.15 14.54 -2.97
C MET A 307 0.70 14.44 -2.47
N PHE A 308 0.27 15.36 -1.60
CA PHE A 308 -1.08 15.38 -1.02
C PHE A 308 -2.08 16.20 -1.85
N ARG A 309 -1.65 16.92 -2.88
CA ARG A 309 -2.54 17.59 -3.82
C ARG A 309 -3.36 16.57 -4.60
N ASN A 310 -4.62 16.89 -4.92
CA ASN A 310 -5.39 16.06 -5.83
C ASN A 310 -4.75 16.07 -7.23
N GLN A 311 -4.22 14.92 -7.64
CA GLN A 311 -3.51 14.77 -8.91
C GLN A 311 -4.42 14.41 -10.10
N ILE A 312 -5.71 14.18 -9.84
CA ILE A 312 -6.69 13.67 -10.82
C ILE A 312 -7.98 14.52 -10.85
N GLU A 313 -7.88 15.81 -10.53
CA GLU A 313 -9.02 16.74 -10.45
C GLU A 313 -9.88 16.80 -11.72
N ASN A 314 -9.29 16.49 -12.88
CA ASN A 314 -9.98 16.51 -14.17
C ASN A 314 -10.60 15.17 -14.58
N LEU A 315 -10.50 14.13 -13.74
CA LEU A 315 -11.08 12.81 -13.99
C LEU A 315 -12.36 12.62 -13.16
N PRO A 316 -13.25 11.70 -13.59
CA PRO A 316 -14.44 11.37 -12.81
C PRO A 316 -14.09 10.93 -11.38
N PRO A 317 -14.94 11.25 -10.38
CA PRO A 317 -14.76 10.77 -9.02
C PRO A 317 -14.63 9.25 -8.95
N LEU A 318 -13.68 8.77 -8.15
CA LEU A 318 -13.47 7.33 -7.99
C LEU A 318 -14.54 6.65 -7.13
N SER A 319 -15.45 7.41 -6.51
CA SER A 319 -16.53 6.90 -5.66
C SER A 319 -17.51 5.98 -6.40
N GLU A 320 -17.63 6.13 -7.71
CA GLU A 320 -18.53 5.34 -8.55
C GLU A 320 -17.78 4.34 -9.45
N LYS A 321 -16.44 4.31 -9.39
CA LYS A 321 -15.65 3.40 -10.23
C LYS A 321 -15.88 1.96 -9.78
N HIS A 322 -16.29 1.10 -10.71
CA HIS A 322 -16.40 -0.33 -10.48
C HIS A 322 -15.03 -1.00 -10.63
N PHE A 323 -14.72 -1.91 -9.72
CA PHE A 323 -13.54 -2.76 -9.71
C PHE A 323 -14.02 -4.21 -9.83
N PRO A 324 -13.87 -4.87 -10.99
CA PRO A 324 -14.31 -6.25 -11.18
C PRO A 324 -13.33 -7.23 -10.51
N ASP A 325 -13.82 -8.41 -10.12
CA ASP A 325 -13.00 -9.52 -9.63
C ASP A 325 -12.44 -10.38 -10.77
N ALA A 326 -11.73 -9.74 -11.71
CA ALA A 326 -11.21 -10.41 -12.90
C ALA A 326 -10.35 -11.66 -12.56
N LYS A 327 -9.64 -11.64 -11.43
CA LYS A 327 -9.08 -12.83 -10.79
C LYS A 327 -9.60 -12.92 -9.35
N ALA A 328 -10.68 -13.67 -9.14
CA ALA A 328 -11.38 -13.77 -7.86
C ALA A 328 -10.54 -14.34 -6.70
N ASP A 329 -9.37 -14.92 -6.96
CA ASP A 329 -8.42 -15.35 -5.94
C ASP A 329 -7.46 -14.23 -5.48
N LEU A 330 -7.45 -13.08 -6.18
CA LEU A 330 -6.61 -11.91 -5.91
C LEU A 330 -7.41 -10.64 -5.61
N SER A 331 -8.68 -10.60 -6.01
CA SER A 331 -9.56 -9.44 -5.85
C SER A 331 -10.99 -9.84 -5.53
N HIS A 332 -11.75 -8.87 -5.03
CA HIS A 332 -13.20 -8.97 -4.88
C HIS A 332 -13.86 -7.81 -5.61
N SER A 333 -15.02 -8.06 -6.22
CA SER A 333 -15.74 -7.01 -6.91
C SER A 333 -16.17 -5.95 -5.92
N SER A 334 -15.88 -4.69 -6.23
CA SER A 334 -16.25 -3.54 -5.39
C SER A 334 -16.63 -2.35 -6.25
N VAL A 335 -17.31 -1.38 -5.64
CA VAL A 335 -17.60 -0.07 -6.24
C VAL A 335 -17.00 0.97 -5.32
N GLY A 336 -16.31 1.93 -5.90
CA GLY A 336 -15.71 3.02 -5.17
C GLY A 336 -14.34 2.69 -4.59
N VAL A 337 -13.48 3.71 -4.52
CA VAL A 337 -12.37 3.73 -3.56
C VAL A 337 -12.86 4.48 -2.33
N HIS A 338 -13.38 3.74 -1.36
CA HIS A 338 -13.98 4.23 -0.11
C HIS A 338 -12.92 4.55 0.96
N PRO A 339 -13.23 5.34 2.02
CA PRO A 339 -14.55 5.54 2.61
C PRO A 339 -15.29 6.73 1.99
N THR A 340 -16.38 6.48 1.26
CA THR A 340 -17.30 7.60 0.98
C THR A 340 -18.03 7.93 2.27
N VAL A 341 -17.79 9.12 2.80
CA VAL A 341 -18.76 9.81 3.64
C VAL A 341 -19.13 11.10 2.90
N GLU A 342 -20.42 11.42 2.92
CA GLU A 342 -20.99 12.60 2.27
C GLU A 342 -20.34 13.90 2.81
N GLY A 343 -19.75 14.70 1.91
CA GLY A 343 -19.26 16.07 2.22
C GLY A 343 -17.75 16.28 2.23
N ASP A 344 -16.96 15.45 1.55
CA ASP A 344 -15.50 15.44 1.74
C ASP A 344 -14.74 16.64 1.13
N ARG A 345 -14.15 17.45 2.01
CA ARG A 345 -12.80 18.03 1.83
C ARG A 345 -11.86 17.31 2.81
N GLN A 346 -11.31 16.18 2.37
CA GLN A 346 -10.02 15.58 2.76
C GLN A 346 -9.59 15.54 4.24
N ALA A 347 -10.51 15.52 5.21
CA ALA A 347 -10.34 14.99 6.57
C ALA A 347 -11.48 15.50 7.47
N GLY A 348 -12.38 14.60 7.87
CA GLY A 348 -13.40 14.92 8.87
C GLY A 348 -14.09 13.67 9.41
N ASP A 349 -13.80 13.39 10.68
CA ASP A 349 -14.56 12.57 11.64
C ASP A 349 -14.97 11.13 11.25
N LEU A 350 -14.26 10.18 11.87
CA LEU A 350 -14.62 8.75 11.95
C LEU A 350 -16.07 8.59 12.47
N PRO A 351 -16.92 7.77 11.84
CA PRO A 351 -18.28 7.55 12.29
C PRO A 351 -18.27 6.83 13.64
N SER A 352 -19.01 7.39 14.60
CA SER A 352 -19.31 6.76 15.88
C SER A 352 -19.93 5.38 15.65
N CYS A 353 -19.31 4.33 16.16
CA CYS A 353 -19.94 3.02 16.30
C CYS A 353 -21.16 3.13 17.23
N SER A 354 -22.35 3.36 16.68
CA SER A 354 -23.60 3.00 17.34
C SER A 354 -23.88 1.53 17.06
N ALA A 355 -23.19 0.65 17.78
CA ALA A 355 -23.71 -0.69 17.99
C ALA A 355 -24.96 -0.53 18.88
N GLU A 356 -26.13 -0.87 18.34
CA GLU A 356 -27.36 -0.96 19.10
C GLU A 356 -27.16 -1.96 20.25
N VAL A 357 -27.04 -1.42 21.47
CA VAL A 357 -27.19 -2.20 22.70
C VAL A 357 -28.69 -2.36 22.92
N PRO A 358 -29.22 -3.58 23.09
CA PRO A 358 -30.63 -3.77 23.40
C PRO A 358 -30.97 -3.04 24.71
N GLN A 359 -31.90 -2.08 24.65
CA GLN A 359 -32.43 -1.40 25.83
C GLN A 359 -33.21 -2.41 26.68
N GLY A 360 -32.55 -2.96 27.71
CA GLY A 360 -33.17 -3.60 28.85
C GLY A 360 -33.11 -2.66 30.05
N ASP A 361 -34.28 -2.29 30.54
CA ASP A 361 -34.63 -1.66 31.82
C ASP A 361 -33.47 -1.18 32.71
N LEU A 362 -33.38 0.14 32.88
CA LEU A 362 -33.05 0.74 34.18
C LEU A 362 -33.82 2.05 34.36
N LEU A 363 -34.84 1.92 35.21
CA LEU A 363 -35.67 2.96 35.78
C LEU A 363 -34.86 4.10 36.41
N GLY A 364 -35.40 5.32 36.22
CA GLY A 364 -35.53 6.29 37.31
C GLY A 364 -34.39 7.28 37.50
N LEU A 365 -34.60 8.51 37.01
CA LEU A 365 -34.84 9.67 37.89
C LEU A 365 -35.20 10.90 37.06
N ARG A 366 -36.36 11.47 37.41
CA ARG A 366 -36.87 12.74 36.89
C ARG A 366 -36.18 13.92 37.58
N SER A 367 -36.20 15.02 36.84
CA SER A 367 -36.40 16.42 37.25
C SER A 367 -35.19 17.24 37.70
N GLY A 368 -35.11 18.45 37.12
CA GLY A 368 -34.35 19.57 37.68
C GLY A 368 -33.96 20.60 36.62
N ARG A 369 -34.89 21.45 36.19
CA ARG A 369 -34.56 22.73 35.54
C ARG A 369 -33.96 23.68 36.58
N ALA A 370 -32.85 24.32 36.25
CA ALA A 370 -32.57 25.75 36.44
C ALA A 370 -31.40 26.12 35.52
#